data_AF-A0A8X6UAU2-F1
#
_entry.id   AF-A0A8X6UAU2-F1
#
_cell.length_a   1.000
_cell.length_b   1.000
_cell.length_c   1.000
_cell.angle_alpha   90.00
_cell.angle_beta   90.00
_cell.angle_gamma   90.00
#
_symmetry.space_group_name_H-M   'P 1'
#
loop_
_entity.id
_entity.type
_entity.pdbx_description
1 polymer ?
#
loop_
_entity_poly.entity_id
_entity_poly.type
_entity_poly.pdbx_seq_one_letter_code
_entity_poly.pdbx_strand_id
1 'polypeptide(L)'
;PTSRPNYLNEFYITIREEESVYPTTVPRIFLSVHSPFEPVYPFEEGEFLELGHMYILNIRMEEVHLLESPYQTNCADYEELWEKNNKTGPRSQEMCKDWCLRNYFKPCLDCEDGLKMVEMPTRLCGFGRFFSVRGENS
;
A
#
# COMPACT_ATOMS: atom_id res chain seq x y z
N PRO A 1 -15.80 -30.60 26.33
CA PRO A 1 -16.18 -30.34 24.92
C PRO A 1 -15.69 -28.95 24.50
N THR A 2 -14.47 -28.90 23.95
CA THR A 2 -13.84 -27.68 23.41
C THR A 2 -14.43 -27.36 22.05
N SER A 3 -15.33 -26.38 21.99
CA SER A 3 -15.81 -25.82 20.73
C SER A 3 -14.62 -25.19 20.00
N ARG A 4 -14.30 -25.68 18.79
CA ARG A 4 -13.35 -25.00 17.89
C ARG A 4 -13.88 -23.59 17.58
N PRO A 5 -13.06 -22.54 17.64
CA PRO A 5 -13.47 -21.24 17.14
C PRO A 5 -13.82 -21.37 15.65
N ASN A 6 -14.96 -20.83 15.24
CA ASN A 6 -15.35 -20.75 13.83
C ASN A 6 -14.44 -19.71 13.16
N TYR A 7 -13.41 -20.17 12.46
CA TYR A 7 -12.61 -19.30 11.61
C TYR A 7 -13.45 -18.88 10.40
N LEU A 8 -13.57 -17.58 10.17
CA LEU A 8 -14.38 -17.03 9.07
C LEU A 8 -13.77 -17.34 7.70
N ASN A 9 -12.45 -17.52 7.59
CA ASN A 9 -11.71 -17.89 6.39
C ASN A 9 -10.40 -18.61 6.75
N GLU A 10 -10.00 -19.60 5.95
CA GLU A 10 -8.70 -20.28 6.04
C GLU A 10 -7.90 -20.06 4.75
N PHE A 11 -6.63 -19.71 4.88
CA PHE A 11 -5.73 -19.48 3.76
C PHE A 11 -4.50 -20.38 3.89
N TYR A 12 -4.13 -21.04 2.80
CA TYR A 12 -2.93 -21.88 2.72
C TYR A 12 -1.94 -21.18 1.79
N ILE A 13 -0.79 -20.79 2.33
CA ILE A 13 0.28 -20.16 1.57
C ILE A 13 1.36 -21.21 1.34
N THR A 14 1.65 -21.49 0.07
CA THR A 14 2.70 -22.43 -0.34
C THR A 14 3.78 -21.66 -1.08
N ILE A 15 5.03 -21.84 -0.66
CA ILE A 15 6.19 -21.30 -1.36
C ILE A 15 6.87 -22.41 -2.13
N ARG A 16 7.24 -22.11 -3.36
CA ARG A 16 8.11 -22.94 -4.20
C ARG A 16 9.49 -22.31 -4.25
N GLU A 17 10.43 -22.87 -3.51
CA GLU A 17 11.79 -22.33 -3.44
C GLU A 17 12.49 -22.38 -4.80
N GLU A 18 12.12 -23.35 -5.65
CA GLU A 18 12.60 -23.49 -7.02
C GLU A 18 12.20 -22.33 -7.95
N GLU A 19 11.19 -21.54 -7.59
CA GLU A 19 10.77 -20.35 -8.33
C GLU A 19 11.52 -19.08 -7.87
N SER A 20 12.45 -19.20 -6.92
CA SER A 20 13.23 -18.06 -6.44
C SER A 20 14.14 -17.51 -7.55
N VAL A 21 13.99 -16.21 -7.82
CA VAL A 21 14.80 -15.47 -8.81
C VAL A 21 16.27 -15.41 -8.38
N TYR A 22 16.54 -15.44 -7.07
CA TYR A 22 17.89 -15.32 -6.51
C TYR A 22 18.22 -16.52 -5.63
N PRO A 23 19.21 -17.36 -6.02
CA PRO A 23 19.52 -18.61 -5.33
C PRO A 23 20.08 -18.42 -3.92
N THR A 24 20.50 -17.21 -3.56
CA THR A 24 21.00 -16.86 -2.22
C THR A 24 19.94 -16.25 -1.31
N THR A 25 18.72 -16.04 -1.82
CA THR A 25 17.64 -15.43 -1.03
C THR A 25 16.73 -16.49 -0.45
N VAL A 26 16.42 -16.36 0.84
CA VAL A 26 15.42 -17.19 1.50
C VAL A 26 14.06 -16.56 1.26
N PRO A 27 13.07 -17.29 0.72
CA PRO A 27 11.72 -16.77 0.55
C PRO A 27 11.13 -16.31 1.88
N ARG A 28 10.42 -15.19 1.85
CA ARG A 28 9.76 -14.60 3.02
C ARG A 28 8.34 -14.20 2.67
N ILE A 29 7.45 -14.34 3.63
CA ILE A 29 6.06 -13.88 3.51
C ILE A 29 5.91 -12.69 4.43
N PHE A 30 5.38 -11.60 3.89
CA PHE A 30 4.95 -10.44 4.65
C PHE A 30 3.44 -10.30 4.52
N LEU A 31 2.75 -10.15 5.63
CA LEU A 31 1.32 -9.97 5.69
C LEU A 31 1.00 -8.58 6.22
N SER A 32 0.21 -7.81 5.48
CA SER A 32 -0.36 -6.57 5.97
C SER A 32 -1.88 -6.58 5.77
N VAL A 33 -2.61 -6.03 6.73
CA VAL A 33 -4.06 -5.84 6.69
C VAL A 33 -4.31 -4.34 6.78
N HIS A 34 -4.94 -3.78 5.76
CA HIS A 34 -5.11 -2.33 5.65
C HIS A 34 -6.44 -1.96 4.99
N SER A 35 -6.80 -0.68 5.08
CA SER A 35 -7.95 -0.10 4.39
C SER A 35 -7.78 -0.19 2.87
N PRO A 36 -8.84 -0.47 2.09
CA PRO A 36 -8.76 -0.48 0.62
C PRO A 36 -8.44 0.90 0.02
N PHE A 37 -8.50 1.96 0.82
CA PHE A 37 -8.24 3.34 0.40
C PHE A 37 -6.84 3.84 0.79
N GLU A 38 -6.04 3.01 1.45
CA GLU A 38 -4.69 3.36 1.90
C GLU A 38 -3.67 2.50 1.17
N PRO A 39 -2.69 3.11 0.47
CA PRO A 39 -1.60 2.35 -0.12
C PRO A 39 -0.66 1.86 0.98
N VAL A 40 -0.34 0.57 0.98
CA VAL A 40 0.59 -0.04 1.93
C VAL A 40 1.66 -0.81 1.20
N TYR A 41 2.88 -0.77 1.72
CA TYR A 41 3.97 -1.64 1.26
C TYR A 41 4.23 -2.74 2.30
N PRO A 42 3.74 -3.99 2.08
CA PRO A 42 3.85 -5.05 3.08
C PRO A 42 5.26 -5.39 3.52
N PHE A 43 6.28 -5.08 2.71
CA PHE A 43 7.67 -5.30 3.10
C PHE A 43 8.15 -4.34 4.20
N GLU A 44 7.64 -3.10 4.23
CA GLU A 44 7.97 -2.10 5.26
C GLU A 44 6.97 -2.10 6.42
N GLU A 45 5.69 -2.32 6.11
CA GLU A 45 4.56 -2.10 7.02
C GLU A 45 3.84 -3.39 7.40
N GLY A 46 4.28 -4.54 6.87
CA GLY A 46 3.69 -5.85 7.13
C GLY A 46 4.46 -6.67 8.14
N GLU A 47 3.77 -7.67 8.68
CA GLU A 47 4.32 -8.65 9.61
C GLU A 47 4.97 -9.81 8.87
N PHE A 48 6.16 -10.19 9.31
CA PHE A 48 6.85 -11.35 8.77
C PHE A 48 6.22 -12.65 9.28
N LEU A 49 5.89 -13.57 8.37
CA LEU A 49 5.39 -14.90 8.71
C LEU A 49 6.48 -15.95 8.48
N GLU A 50 6.86 -16.63 9.56
CA GLU A 50 7.71 -17.82 9.50
C GLU A 50 7.01 -18.99 8.81
N LEU A 51 7.78 -19.71 8.00
CA LEU A 51 7.31 -20.90 7.27
C LEU A 51 6.98 -22.06 8.21
N GLY A 52 6.06 -22.92 7.79
CA GLY A 52 5.66 -24.10 8.55
C GLY A 52 4.78 -23.83 9.78
N HIS A 53 4.45 -22.56 10.03
CA HIS A 53 3.62 -22.15 11.16
C HIS A 53 2.16 -21.89 10.75
N MET A 54 1.27 -22.11 11.70
CA MET A 54 -0.15 -21.75 11.59
C MET A 54 -0.39 -20.47 12.38
N TYR A 55 -0.93 -19.45 11.71
CA TYR A 55 -1.23 -18.16 12.31
C TYR A 55 -2.74 -18.01 12.51
N ILE A 56 -3.14 -17.58 13.71
CA ILE A 56 -4.53 -17.20 13.99
C ILE A 56 -4.57 -15.68 14.02
N LEU A 57 -5.21 -15.10 13.00
CA LEU A 57 -5.33 -13.65 12.86
C LEU A 57 -6.65 -13.19 13.49
N ASN A 58 -6.55 -12.42 14.56
CA ASN A 58 -7.69 -11.78 15.20
C ASN A 58 -7.72 -10.31 14.79
N ILE A 59 -8.59 -9.97 13.84
CA ILE A 59 -8.70 -8.61 13.30
C ILE A 59 -9.86 -7.91 14.01
N ARG A 60 -9.59 -6.71 14.53
CA ARG A 60 -10.60 -5.80 15.07
C ARG A 60 -10.60 -4.53 14.23
N MET A 61 -11.78 -4.18 13.71
CA MET A 61 -11.97 -2.89 13.03
C MET A 61 -12.19 -1.80 14.08
N GLU A 62 -11.43 -0.72 13.97
CA GLU A 62 -11.58 0.48 14.79
C GLU A 62 -11.81 1.67 13.87
N GLU A 63 -12.82 2.47 14.17
CA GLU A 63 -13.18 3.66 13.41
C GLU A 63 -13.11 4.89 14.31
N VAL A 64 -12.56 5.97 13.79
CA VAL A 64 -12.49 7.26 14.47
C VAL A 64 -13.43 8.24 13.77
N HIS A 65 -14.54 8.56 14.43
CA HIS A 65 -15.48 9.58 13.97
C HIS A 65 -15.16 10.90 14.67
N LEU A 66 -14.72 11.90 13.91
CA LEU A 66 -14.45 13.24 14.42
C LEU A 66 -15.75 14.05 14.49
N LEU A 67 -15.77 15.05 15.38
CA LEU A 67 -16.95 15.88 15.57
C LEU A 67 -17.29 16.70 14.31
N GLU A 68 -18.56 16.72 13.93
CA GLU A 68 -19.06 17.60 12.87
C GLU A 68 -18.95 19.08 13.28
N SER A 69 -19.12 20.00 12.32
CA SER A 69 -19.18 21.47 12.58
C SER A 69 -20.01 21.81 13.84
N PRO A 70 -19.58 22.75 14.71
CA PRO A 70 -18.68 23.89 14.48
C PRO A 70 -17.23 23.68 14.96
N TYR A 71 -16.82 22.46 15.27
CA TYR A 71 -15.45 22.22 15.72
C TYR A 71 -14.47 22.35 14.55
N GLN A 72 -13.36 23.08 14.78
CA GLN A 72 -12.26 23.12 13.82
C GLN A 72 -11.55 21.78 13.82
N THR A 73 -11.91 20.89 12.90
CA THR A 73 -11.28 19.58 12.76
C THR A 73 -10.04 19.61 11.88
N ASN A 74 -9.86 20.65 11.05
CA ASN A 74 -8.81 20.73 10.00
C ASN A 74 -8.73 19.45 9.14
N CYS A 75 -9.84 18.71 9.04
CA CYS A 75 -9.94 17.48 8.27
C CYS A 75 -10.49 17.78 6.87
N ALA A 76 -10.09 16.94 5.91
CA ALA A 76 -10.68 16.91 4.59
C ALA A 76 -11.67 15.75 4.48
N ASP A 77 -12.84 16.01 3.92
CA ASP A 77 -13.78 14.94 3.53
C ASP A 77 -13.34 14.40 2.16
N TYR A 78 -12.53 13.34 2.19
CA TYR A 78 -12.00 12.73 0.98
C TYR A 78 -13.08 12.04 0.14
N GLU A 79 -14.18 11.58 0.74
CA GLU A 79 -15.26 10.93 0.01
C GLU A 79 -16.07 11.96 -0.77
N GLU A 80 -16.42 13.09 -0.13
CA GLU A 80 -17.10 14.20 -0.80
C GLU A 80 -16.24 14.78 -1.93
N LEU A 81 -14.94 14.95 -1.71
CA LEU A 81 -14.01 15.43 -2.73
C LEU A 81 -13.92 14.45 -3.92
N TRP A 82 -13.86 13.15 -3.66
CA TRP A 82 -13.80 12.13 -4.69
C TRP A 82 -15.07 12.09 -5.54
N GLU A 83 -16.25 12.14 -4.91
CA GLU A 83 -17.54 12.22 -5.62
C GLU A 83 -17.64 13.50 -6.47
N LYS A 84 -17.23 14.67 -5.93
CA LYS A 84 -17.18 15.94 -6.69
C LYS A 84 -16.22 15.90 -7.88
N ASN A 85 -15.15 15.12 -7.80
CA ASN A 85 -14.13 14.97 -8.84
C ASN A 85 -14.43 13.83 -9.82
N ASN A 86 -15.71 13.52 -10.09
CA ASN A 86 -16.11 12.42 -10.98
C ASN A 86 -15.45 11.08 -10.61
N LYS A 87 -15.35 10.79 -9.31
CA LYS A 87 -14.77 9.54 -8.80
C LYS A 87 -13.29 9.36 -9.16
N THR A 88 -12.55 10.46 -9.17
CA THR A 88 -11.10 10.48 -9.38
C THR A 88 -10.36 11.12 -8.21
N GLY A 89 -9.11 10.70 -7.98
CA GLY A 89 -8.25 11.24 -6.92
C GLY A 89 -8.25 10.42 -5.62
N PRO A 90 -7.58 10.93 -4.58
CA PRO A 90 -7.34 10.21 -3.34
C PRO A 90 -8.58 10.13 -2.44
N ARG A 91 -8.79 8.96 -1.82
CA ARG A 91 -9.89 8.69 -0.86
C ARG A 91 -9.43 8.60 0.61
N SER A 92 -8.16 8.89 0.87
CA SER A 92 -7.57 8.94 2.20
C SER A 92 -6.45 9.97 2.24
N GLN A 93 -6.00 10.31 3.45
CA GLN A 93 -4.88 11.22 3.63
C GLN A 93 -3.56 10.62 3.11
N GLU A 94 -3.36 9.32 3.32
CA GLU A 94 -2.18 8.55 2.93
C GLU A 94 -2.11 8.47 1.40
N MET A 95 -3.25 8.20 0.76
CA MET A 95 -3.36 8.23 -0.71
C MET A 95 -3.13 9.64 -1.25
N CYS A 96 -3.57 10.68 -0.55
CA CYS A 96 -3.32 12.07 -0.95
C CYS A 96 -1.82 12.43 -0.90
N LYS A 97 -1.11 12.02 0.16
CA LYS A 97 0.35 12.18 0.27
C LYS A 97 1.07 11.45 -0.86
N ASP A 98 0.71 10.20 -1.12
CA ASP A 98 1.31 9.40 -2.20
C ASP A 98 1.06 10.03 -3.57
N TRP A 99 -0.18 10.41 -3.84
CA TRP A 99 -0.57 11.04 -5.09
C TRP A 99 0.15 12.38 -5.33
N CYS A 100 0.34 13.17 -4.27
CA CYS A 100 1.12 14.41 -4.32
C CYS A 100 2.59 14.16 -4.72
N LEU A 101 3.25 13.20 -4.04
CA LEU A 101 4.64 12.84 -4.33
C LEU A 101 4.79 12.34 -5.77
N ARG A 102 3.88 11.48 -6.24
CA ARG A 102 3.87 11.02 -7.63
C ARG A 102 3.78 12.18 -8.62
N ASN A 103 2.80 13.05 -8.47
CA ASN A 103 2.61 14.16 -9.39
C ASN A 103 3.78 15.16 -9.36
N TYR A 104 4.43 15.30 -8.22
CA TYR A 104 5.64 16.11 -8.09
C TYR A 104 6.82 15.53 -8.88
N PHE A 105 7.06 14.22 -8.79
CA PHE A 105 8.21 13.58 -9.44
C PHE A 105 7.96 13.13 -10.88
N LYS A 106 6.70 12.92 -11.28
CA LYS A 106 6.32 12.43 -12.62
C LYS A 106 6.92 13.24 -13.77
N PRO A 107 6.95 14.60 -13.74
CA PRO A 107 7.60 15.39 -14.78
C PRO A 107 9.12 15.21 -14.84
N CYS A 108 9.77 14.86 -13.73
CA CYS A 108 11.22 14.73 -13.64
C CYS A 108 11.73 13.37 -14.12
N LEU A 109 10.97 12.30 -13.84
CA LEU A 109 11.45 10.92 -14.01
C LEU A 109 10.94 10.24 -15.30
N ASP A 110 9.84 10.72 -15.90
CA ASP A 110 9.11 10.04 -17.01
C ASP A 110 8.86 8.53 -16.72
N CYS A 111 8.75 8.20 -15.43
CA CYS A 111 8.47 6.87 -14.91
C CYS A 111 7.81 7.00 -13.54
N GLU A 112 7.15 5.93 -13.10
CA GLU A 112 6.44 5.84 -11.85
C GLU A 112 7.12 4.83 -10.93
N ASP A 113 7.12 5.10 -9.64
CA ASP A 113 7.59 4.16 -8.64
C ASP A 113 6.56 3.04 -8.47
N GLY A 114 7.02 1.79 -8.57
CA GLY A 114 6.16 0.61 -8.62
C GLY A 114 5.57 0.17 -7.30
N LEU A 115 5.90 0.88 -6.22
CA LEU A 115 5.75 0.36 -4.87
C LEU A 115 4.45 0.78 -4.18
N LYS A 116 3.56 1.54 -4.82
CA LYS A 116 2.31 2.00 -4.17
C LYS A 116 1.08 1.84 -5.07
N MET A 117 -0.07 1.54 -4.46
CA MET A 117 -1.27 0.97 -5.09
C MET A 117 -2.16 1.90 -5.93
N VAL A 118 -1.75 3.16 -6.17
CA VAL A 118 -2.70 4.17 -6.69
C VAL A 118 -3.19 3.86 -8.11
N GLU A 119 -2.41 3.15 -8.93
CA GLU A 119 -2.76 2.65 -10.26
C GLU A 119 -1.64 1.70 -10.75
N MET A 120 -1.93 0.73 -11.63
CA MET A 120 -0.87 -0.05 -12.28
C MET A 120 -0.04 0.87 -13.18
N PRO A 121 1.23 1.15 -12.84
CA PRO A 121 2.04 2.10 -13.58
C PRO A 121 2.34 1.55 -14.98
N THR A 122 2.17 2.39 -16.00
CA THR A 122 2.48 2.02 -17.39
C THR A 122 3.99 1.96 -17.67
N ARG A 123 4.79 2.67 -16.86
CA ARG A 123 6.26 2.69 -16.93
C ARG A 123 6.88 2.75 -15.55
N LEU A 124 7.54 1.67 -15.14
CA LEU A 124 8.26 1.61 -13.87
C LEU A 124 9.65 2.25 -13.97
N CYS A 125 10.05 2.98 -12.93
CA CYS A 125 11.43 3.43 -12.79
C CYS A 125 12.35 2.21 -12.54
N GLY A 126 13.39 2.04 -13.37
CA GLY A 126 14.36 0.97 -13.18
C GLY A 126 15.35 1.27 -12.06
N PHE A 127 15.75 0.24 -11.31
CA PHE A 127 16.90 0.28 -10.38
C PHE A 127 18.17 0.67 -11.14
N GLY A 128 18.50 1.97 -11.18
CA GLY A 128 19.68 2.49 -11.87
C GLY A 128 19.50 3.85 -12.56
N ARG A 129 18.29 4.42 -12.68
CA ARG A 129 18.07 5.76 -13.26
C ARG A 129 18.05 6.91 -12.23
N PHE A 130 18.67 6.74 -11.06
CA PHE A 130 18.72 7.80 -10.04
C PHE A 130 19.61 9.00 -10.42
N PHE A 131 20.40 8.93 -11.51
CA PHE A 131 21.20 10.06 -11.97
C PHE A 131 21.19 10.17 -13.49
N SER A 132 20.19 10.84 -14.04
CA SER A 132 20.37 11.59 -15.29
C SER A 132 19.58 12.89 -15.18
N VAL A 133 20.13 13.82 -14.42
CA VAL A 133 19.75 15.22 -14.56
C VAL A 133 20.21 15.62 -15.95
N ARG A 134 19.29 15.84 -16.90
CA ARG A 134 19.61 16.61 -18.11
C ARG A 134 20.07 17.98 -17.61
N GLY A 135 21.37 18.20 -17.63
CA GLY A 135 21.91 19.54 -17.63
C GLY A 135 21.45 20.22 -18.92
N GLU A 136 20.47 21.12 -18.80
CA GLU A 136 20.26 22.11 -19.84
C GLU A 136 21.38 23.13 -19.72
N ASN A 137 22.30 23.11 -20.69
CA ASN A 137 23.30 24.16 -20.87
C ASN A 137 22.56 25.48 -21.15
N SER A 138 22.77 26.48 -20.29
CA SER A 138 22.58 27.89 -20.61
C SER A 138 23.70 28.40 -21.51
#